data_AF-A0A2S4I7G1-F1
#
_entry.id   AF-A0A2S4I7G1-F1
#
_cell.length_a   1.000
_cell.length_b   1.000
_cell.length_c   1.000
_cell.angle_alpha   90.00
_cell.angle_beta   90.00
_cell.angle_gamma   90.00
#
_symmetry.space_group_name_H-M   'P 1'
#
loop_
_entity.id
_entity.type
_entity.pdbx_description
1 polymer ?
#
loop_
_entity_poly.entity_id
_entity_poly.type
_entity_poly.pdbx_seq_one_letter_code
_entity_poly.pdbx_strand_id
1 'polypeptide(L)'
;MTLRAAKKRLRNDSAGGIKDLRDISVLVIHPDDEDGRNLIAQLQRIGCQVRVQWPIPERLHSEADVIVLAVSPESLSTNTPWLLHSATPPIIPVIAYENPIIVEALVQLNACSVIPSPVRSFGLLTALAITLSQARKTREREKHVKRLEGRMAVMRTVQQAKIILMETKGLSEIDAYNALRDQAMAKREPVEKIAEALVKAHELFQQACS
;
A
#
# COMPACT_ATOMS: atom_id res chain seq x y z
N MET A 1 -28.40 -19.32 8.29
CA MET A 1 -28.27 -17.85 8.21
C MET A 1 -28.08 -17.43 6.75
N THR A 2 -29.03 -16.72 6.16
CA THR A 2 -29.04 -16.39 4.73
C THR A 2 -28.17 -15.17 4.41
N LEU A 3 -27.51 -15.17 3.24
CA LEU A 3 -26.63 -14.12 2.68
C LEU A 3 -27.24 -12.69 2.69
N ARG A 4 -28.55 -12.55 2.95
CA ARG A 4 -29.25 -11.25 3.07
C ARG A 4 -28.99 -10.53 4.40
N ALA A 5 -28.73 -11.23 5.50
CA ALA A 5 -28.54 -10.59 6.81
C ALA A 5 -27.15 -9.97 6.98
N ALA A 6 -26.10 -10.61 6.44
CA ALA A 6 -24.74 -10.05 6.38
C ALA A 6 -24.69 -8.74 5.55
N LYS A 7 -25.59 -8.60 4.57
CA LYS A 7 -25.70 -7.41 3.69
C LYS A 7 -26.14 -6.13 4.42
N LYS A 8 -26.76 -6.22 5.61
CA LYS A 8 -27.27 -5.05 6.33
C LYS A 8 -26.25 -4.42 7.29
N ARG A 9 -25.28 -5.19 7.82
CA ARG A 9 -24.19 -4.65 8.66
C ARG A 9 -22.97 -4.18 7.87
N LEU A 10 -22.67 -4.76 6.70
CA LEU A 10 -21.60 -4.25 5.81
C LEU A 10 -22.00 -2.99 5.02
N ARG A 11 -23.24 -2.52 5.13
CA ARG A 11 -23.75 -1.42 4.30
C ARG A 11 -23.19 -0.03 4.67
N ASN A 12 -22.57 0.14 5.84
CA ASN A 12 -22.14 1.46 6.31
C ASN A 12 -20.63 1.75 6.20
N ASP A 13 -19.77 0.73 6.12
CA ASP A 13 -18.30 0.92 6.04
C ASP A 13 -17.72 0.62 4.63
N SER A 14 -18.55 0.22 3.66
CA SER A 14 -18.11 -0.22 2.32
C SER A 14 -18.55 0.69 1.17
N ALA A 15 -18.81 1.98 1.44
CA ALA A 15 -19.36 2.93 0.47
C ALA A 15 -18.41 3.33 -0.69
N GLY A 16 -17.43 2.50 -1.04
CA GLY A 16 -16.58 2.64 -2.23
C GLY A 16 -16.72 1.48 -3.23
N GLY A 17 -17.76 0.64 -3.13
CA GLY A 17 -17.97 -0.48 -4.05
C GLY A 17 -18.51 -0.06 -5.41
N ILE A 18 -17.73 -0.24 -6.49
CA ILE A 18 -18.06 -0.22 -7.94
C ILE A 18 -18.81 1.03 -8.49
N LYS A 19 -19.31 1.92 -7.63
CA LYS A 19 -20.07 3.10 -8.03
C LYS A 19 -19.21 4.22 -8.62
N ASP A 20 -17.90 4.19 -8.39
CA ASP A 20 -16.93 5.24 -8.78
C ASP A 20 -16.00 4.85 -9.94
N LEU A 21 -16.37 3.88 -10.79
CA LEU A 21 -15.52 3.49 -11.93
C LEU A 21 -15.23 4.64 -12.90
N ARG A 22 -16.05 5.70 -12.88
CA ARG A 22 -15.93 6.88 -13.75
C ARG A 22 -14.76 7.80 -13.38
N ASP A 23 -14.32 7.77 -12.12
CA ASP A 23 -13.23 8.61 -11.64
C ASP A 23 -11.90 7.85 -11.59
N ILE A 24 -11.88 6.61 -12.09
CA ILE A 24 -10.70 5.76 -12.08
C ILE A 24 -9.82 6.10 -13.26
N SER A 25 -8.60 6.52 -12.94
CA SER A 25 -7.52 6.73 -13.89
C SER A 25 -6.82 5.41 -14.22
N VAL A 26 -6.88 5.00 -15.48
CA VAL A 26 -6.27 3.77 -15.98
C VAL A 26 -5.14 4.14 -16.93
N LEU A 27 -3.93 3.69 -16.63
CA LEU A 27 -2.80 3.78 -17.56
C LEU A 27 -2.67 2.47 -18.32
N VAL A 28 -2.89 2.50 -19.63
CA VAL A 28 -2.72 1.36 -20.53
C VAL A 28 -1.33 1.43 -21.15
N ILE A 29 -0.48 0.46 -20.79
CA ILE A 29 0.85 0.25 -21.35
C ILE A 29 0.79 -0.96 -22.28
N HIS A 30 0.41 -0.72 -23.53
CA HIS A 30 0.18 -1.78 -24.53
C HIS A 30 0.57 -1.27 -25.93
N PRO A 31 1.13 -2.13 -26.81
CA PRO A 31 1.30 -1.78 -28.23
C PRO A 31 -0.02 -1.33 -28.88
N ASP A 32 0.06 -0.50 -29.92
CA ASP A 32 -1.10 -0.10 -30.73
C ASP A 32 -1.50 -1.22 -31.72
N ASP A 33 -2.01 -2.31 -31.17
CA ASP A 33 -2.56 -3.46 -31.90
C ASP A 33 -4.07 -3.60 -31.62
N GLU A 34 -4.66 -4.69 -32.12
CA GLU A 34 -6.09 -4.96 -31.96
C GLU A 34 -6.49 -5.03 -30.47
N ASP A 35 -5.64 -5.65 -29.65
CA ASP A 35 -5.88 -5.79 -28.22
C ASP A 35 -5.79 -4.46 -27.49
N GLY A 36 -4.78 -3.65 -27.79
CA GLY A 36 -4.63 -2.30 -27.26
C GLY A 36 -5.87 -1.45 -27.54
N ARG A 37 -6.33 -1.43 -28.80
CA ARG A 37 -7.55 -0.70 -29.20
C ARG A 37 -8.81 -1.23 -28.51
N ASN A 38 -8.95 -2.55 -28.40
CA ASN A 38 -10.07 -3.18 -27.72
C ASN A 38 -10.09 -2.85 -26.21
N LEU A 39 -8.93 -2.88 -25.54
CA LEU A 39 -8.80 -2.48 -24.13
C LEU A 39 -9.26 -1.03 -23.95
N ILE A 40 -8.71 -0.10 -24.72
CA ILE A 40 -9.01 1.33 -24.62
C ILE A 40 -10.51 1.57 -24.82
N ALA A 41 -11.09 1.01 -25.88
CA ALA A 41 -12.51 1.17 -26.18
C ALA A 41 -13.41 0.62 -25.06
N GLN A 42 -13.09 -0.54 -24.50
CA GLN A 42 -13.88 -1.12 -23.41
C GLN A 42 -13.72 -0.36 -22.10
N LEU A 43 -12.51 0.09 -21.76
CA LEU A 43 -12.26 0.93 -20.59
C LEU A 43 -13.02 2.26 -20.66
N GLN A 44 -13.02 2.91 -21.83
CA GLN A 44 -13.80 4.13 -22.07
C GLN A 44 -15.31 3.87 -21.98
N ARG A 45 -15.79 2.73 -22.48
CA ARG A 45 -17.21 2.32 -22.37
C ARG A 45 -17.63 2.05 -20.93
N ILE A 46 -16.73 1.51 -20.09
CA ILE A 46 -16.94 1.36 -18.65
C ILE A 46 -17.00 2.75 -17.95
N GLY A 47 -16.34 3.75 -18.54
CA GLY A 47 -16.33 5.14 -18.09
C GLY A 47 -15.02 5.58 -17.45
N CYS A 48 -13.97 4.77 -17.49
CA CYS A 48 -12.68 5.10 -16.88
C CYS A 48 -11.95 6.20 -17.66
N GLN A 49 -11.10 6.95 -16.95
CA GLN A 49 -10.20 7.92 -17.56
C GLN A 49 -8.95 7.20 -18.07
N VAL A 50 -8.89 6.96 -19.38
CA VAL A 50 -7.81 6.16 -19.98
C VAL A 50 -6.68 7.04 -20.50
N ARG A 51 -5.46 6.74 -20.06
CA ARG A 51 -4.22 7.24 -20.68
C ARG A 51 -3.50 6.07 -21.30
N VAL A 52 -2.85 6.30 -22.44
CA VAL A 52 -2.15 5.26 -23.19
C VAL A 52 -0.69 5.65 -23.29
N GLN A 53 0.20 4.68 -23.09
CA GLN A 53 1.64 4.87 -23.17
C GLN A 53 2.28 3.63 -23.78
N TRP A 54 3.07 3.81 -24.83
CA TRP A 54 3.95 2.76 -25.35
C TRP A 54 5.18 3.42 -25.96
N PRO A 55 6.41 2.91 -25.75
CA PRO A 55 6.78 1.73 -24.95
C PRO A 55 6.68 1.95 -23.43
N ILE A 56 7.01 0.91 -22.64
CA ILE A 56 7.09 0.99 -21.17
C ILE A 56 8.10 2.09 -20.79
N PRO A 57 7.69 3.11 -20.01
CA PRO A 57 8.57 4.22 -19.68
C PRO A 57 9.63 3.80 -18.64
N GLU A 58 10.80 4.44 -18.67
CA GLU A 58 11.85 4.23 -17.66
C GLU A 58 11.44 4.70 -16.26
N ARG A 59 10.53 5.69 -16.19
CA ARG A 59 10.02 6.26 -14.94
C ARG A 59 8.53 6.54 -15.06
N LEU A 60 7.80 6.24 -14.00
CA LEU A 60 6.37 6.53 -13.91
C LEU A 60 6.17 7.97 -13.42
N HIS A 61 5.66 8.84 -14.30
CA HIS A 61 5.41 10.26 -13.98
C HIS A 61 3.94 10.58 -13.68
N SER A 62 3.03 9.65 -13.96
CA SER A 62 1.58 9.86 -13.80
C SER A 62 1.07 9.17 -12.56
N GLU A 63 0.24 9.85 -11.80
CA GLU A 63 -0.65 9.21 -10.84
C GLU A 63 -1.73 8.47 -11.64
N ALA A 64 -1.78 7.15 -11.48
CA ALA A 64 -2.80 6.28 -12.04
C ALA A 64 -3.33 5.40 -10.90
N ASP A 65 -4.61 5.05 -10.93
CA ASP A 65 -5.21 4.17 -9.93
C ASP A 65 -4.91 2.69 -10.22
N VAL A 66 -4.69 2.35 -11.49
CA VAL A 66 -4.39 1.01 -11.96
C VAL A 66 -3.67 1.07 -13.31
N ILE A 67 -2.75 0.13 -13.53
CA ILE A 67 -2.01 -0.01 -14.78
C ILE A 67 -2.47 -1.29 -15.49
N VAL A 68 -2.77 -1.22 -16.77
CA VAL A 68 -2.97 -2.39 -17.64
C VAL A 68 -1.71 -2.53 -18.49
N LEU A 69 -0.98 -3.64 -18.34
CA LEU A 69 0.35 -3.82 -18.93
C LEU A 69 0.38 -5.02 -19.87
N ALA A 70 0.79 -4.83 -21.12
CA ALA A 70 1.16 -5.92 -22.01
C ALA A 70 2.39 -6.64 -21.46
N VAL A 71 2.27 -7.94 -21.19
CA VAL A 71 3.35 -8.78 -20.68
C VAL A 71 3.73 -9.81 -21.73
N SER A 72 4.94 -9.65 -22.24
CA SER A 72 5.64 -10.55 -23.16
C SER A 72 7.11 -10.73 -22.70
N PRO A 73 7.85 -11.71 -23.23
CA PRO A 73 9.28 -11.85 -22.93
C PRO A 73 10.08 -10.57 -23.23
N GLU A 74 9.72 -9.81 -24.26
CA GLU A 74 10.37 -8.52 -24.57
C GLU A 74 10.09 -7.46 -23.50
N SER A 75 8.87 -7.39 -22.96
CA SER A 75 8.58 -6.46 -21.86
C SER A 75 9.32 -6.84 -20.57
N LEU A 76 9.51 -8.13 -20.31
CA LEU A 76 10.18 -8.63 -19.10
C LEU A 76 11.70 -8.43 -19.15
N SER A 77 12.30 -8.36 -20.34
CA SER A 77 13.72 -8.07 -20.51
C SER A 77 14.04 -6.58 -20.42
N THR A 78 13.02 -5.71 -20.36
CA THR A 78 13.19 -4.26 -20.21
C THR A 78 13.51 -3.92 -18.75
N ASN A 79 14.54 -3.09 -18.52
CA ASN A 79 14.93 -2.67 -17.17
C ASN A 79 13.98 -1.60 -16.63
N THR A 80 12.88 -2.02 -16.00
CA THR A 80 11.84 -1.14 -15.43
C THR A 80 11.67 -1.41 -13.94
N PRO A 81 12.60 -0.96 -13.08
CA PRO A 81 12.61 -1.29 -11.65
C PRO A 81 11.40 -0.75 -10.90
N TRP A 82 10.76 0.29 -11.42
CA TRP A 82 9.56 0.86 -10.82
C TRP A 82 8.37 -0.13 -10.86
N LEU A 83 8.31 -1.11 -11.77
CA LEU A 83 7.21 -2.09 -11.79
C LEU A 83 7.11 -2.92 -10.49
N LEU A 84 8.23 -3.09 -9.79
CA LEU A 84 8.32 -3.90 -8.57
C LEU A 84 8.36 -3.05 -7.28
N HIS A 85 8.23 -1.73 -7.41
CA HIS A 85 8.26 -0.83 -6.26
C HIS A 85 6.92 -0.85 -5.50
N SER A 86 6.96 -0.76 -4.17
CA SER A 86 5.76 -0.85 -3.32
C SER A 86 4.76 0.30 -3.53
N ALA A 87 5.23 1.45 -4.00
CA ALA A 87 4.37 2.61 -4.33
C ALA A 87 3.72 2.53 -5.71
N THR A 88 4.01 1.49 -6.49
CA THR A 88 3.48 1.37 -7.86
C THR A 88 2.00 1.04 -7.82
N PRO A 89 1.18 1.70 -8.68
CA PRO A 89 -0.22 1.34 -8.80
C PRO A 89 -0.39 -0.14 -9.13
N PRO A 90 -1.49 -0.78 -8.69
CA PRO A 90 -1.71 -2.19 -8.98
C PRO A 90 -1.73 -2.45 -10.50
N ILE A 91 -1.16 -3.58 -10.91
CA ILE A 91 -0.97 -3.93 -12.32
C ILE A 91 -1.93 -5.07 -12.69
N ILE A 92 -2.58 -4.92 -13.85
CA ILE A 92 -3.36 -5.95 -14.53
C ILE A 92 -2.58 -6.36 -15.79
N PRO A 93 -1.93 -7.53 -15.79
CA PRO A 93 -1.22 -8.05 -16.94
C PRO A 93 -2.17 -8.45 -18.07
N VAL A 94 -1.78 -8.16 -19.30
CA VAL A 94 -2.35 -8.69 -20.53
C VAL A 94 -1.36 -9.70 -21.10
N ILE A 95 -1.76 -10.97 -21.19
CA ILE A 95 -0.87 -12.07 -21.60
C ILE A 95 -1.46 -12.85 -22.77
N ALA A 96 -0.62 -13.22 -23.74
CA ALA A 96 -1.05 -14.04 -24.89
C ALA A 96 -0.88 -15.54 -24.67
N TYR A 97 0.00 -15.93 -23.74
CA TYR A 97 0.24 -17.33 -23.40
C TYR A 97 0.77 -17.45 -21.98
N GLU A 98 0.63 -18.66 -21.44
CA GLU A 98 1.14 -19.01 -20.12
C GLU A 98 2.35 -19.93 -20.27
N ASN A 99 3.44 -19.55 -19.62
CA ASN A 99 4.58 -20.43 -19.39
C ASN A 99 5.16 -20.10 -17.99
N PRO A 100 6.06 -20.94 -17.44
CA PRO A 100 6.60 -20.71 -16.10
C PRO A 100 7.22 -19.33 -15.90
N ILE A 101 7.91 -18.78 -16.91
CA ILE A 101 8.57 -17.46 -16.85
C ILE A 101 7.54 -16.34 -16.73
N ILE A 102 6.49 -16.36 -17.57
CA ILE A 102 5.42 -15.36 -17.53
C ILE A 102 4.70 -15.44 -16.19
N VAL A 103 4.32 -16.64 -15.74
CA VAL A 103 3.59 -16.83 -14.48
C VAL A 103 4.42 -16.33 -13.29
N GLU A 104 5.72 -16.62 -13.26
CA GLU A 104 6.62 -16.12 -12.22
C GLU A 104 6.69 -14.59 -12.23
N ALA A 105 6.78 -13.96 -13.39
CA ALA A 105 6.72 -12.50 -13.50
C ALA A 105 5.40 -11.93 -12.99
N LEU A 106 4.25 -12.58 -13.26
CA LEU A 106 2.95 -12.12 -12.73
C LEU A 106 2.88 -12.17 -11.21
N VAL A 107 3.51 -13.20 -10.60
CA VAL A 107 3.64 -13.32 -9.15
C VAL A 107 4.51 -12.20 -8.60
N GLN A 108 5.64 -11.89 -9.23
CA GLN A 108 6.52 -10.78 -8.82
C GLN A 108 5.84 -9.41 -8.93
N LEU A 109 4.99 -9.22 -9.96
CA LEU A 109 4.15 -8.03 -10.12
C LEU A 109 3.00 -7.96 -9.10
N ASN A 110 2.81 -8.98 -8.26
CA ASN A 110 1.68 -9.12 -7.34
C ASN A 110 0.31 -8.99 -8.05
N ALA A 111 0.22 -9.51 -9.28
CA ALA A 111 -0.99 -9.42 -10.09
C ALA A 111 -2.16 -10.16 -9.42
N CYS A 112 -3.28 -9.43 -9.20
CA CYS A 112 -4.49 -9.99 -8.60
C CYS A 112 -5.46 -10.56 -9.64
N SER A 113 -5.28 -10.21 -10.90
CA SER A 113 -6.08 -10.64 -12.04
C SER A 113 -5.26 -10.52 -13.31
N VAL A 114 -5.60 -11.29 -14.34
CA VAL A 114 -4.97 -11.24 -15.67
C VAL A 114 -6.03 -11.08 -16.75
N ILE A 115 -5.66 -10.48 -17.87
CA ILE A 115 -6.47 -10.39 -19.07
C ILE A 115 -5.81 -11.26 -20.15
N PRO A 116 -6.47 -12.31 -20.64
CA PRO A 116 -5.94 -13.07 -21.76
C PRO A 116 -6.08 -12.26 -23.06
N SER A 117 -5.03 -12.29 -23.87
CA SER A 117 -5.04 -11.92 -25.28
C SER A 117 -5.49 -13.16 -26.10
N PRO A 118 -6.36 -13.00 -27.11
CA PRO A 118 -6.92 -11.75 -27.60
C PRO A 118 -7.97 -11.17 -26.65
N VAL A 119 -7.93 -9.85 -26.46
CA VAL A 119 -8.75 -9.12 -25.51
C VAL A 119 -10.22 -9.21 -25.90
N ARG A 120 -11.08 -9.45 -24.91
CA ARG A 120 -12.53 -9.49 -25.04
C ARG A 120 -13.18 -8.51 -24.07
N SER A 121 -14.40 -8.08 -24.38
CA SER A 121 -15.17 -7.18 -23.51
C SER A 121 -15.51 -7.79 -22.14
N PHE A 122 -15.64 -9.12 -22.09
CA PHE A 122 -15.92 -9.85 -20.86
C PHE A 122 -14.66 -10.00 -20.02
N GLY A 123 -14.77 -9.78 -18.70
CA GLY A 123 -13.67 -9.97 -17.75
C GLY A 123 -12.92 -8.69 -17.39
N LEU A 124 -12.85 -7.68 -18.26
CA LEU A 124 -12.13 -6.43 -17.99
C LEU A 124 -12.66 -5.68 -16.76
N LEU A 125 -13.98 -5.51 -16.68
CA LEU A 125 -14.64 -4.89 -15.52
C LEU A 125 -14.37 -5.67 -14.22
N THR A 126 -14.37 -7.00 -14.31
CA THR A 126 -14.10 -7.89 -13.17
C THR A 126 -12.65 -7.76 -12.73
N ALA A 127 -11.70 -7.77 -13.66
CA ALA A 127 -10.27 -7.61 -13.41
C ALA A 127 -9.98 -6.28 -12.70
N LEU A 128 -10.57 -5.19 -13.20
CA LEU A 128 -10.51 -3.86 -12.55
C LEU A 128 -11.06 -3.90 -11.13
N ALA A 129 -12.29 -4.39 -10.95
CA ALA A 129 -12.96 -4.36 -9.65
C ALA A 129 -12.20 -5.19 -8.59
N ILE A 130 -11.72 -6.39 -8.96
CA ILE A 130 -10.95 -7.26 -8.07
C ILE A 130 -9.62 -6.59 -7.71
N THR A 131 -8.87 -6.13 -8.71
CA THR A 131 -7.54 -5.55 -8.53
C THR A 131 -7.59 -4.31 -7.65
N LEU A 132 -8.51 -3.38 -7.92
CA LEU A 132 -8.70 -2.18 -7.11
C LEU A 132 -9.19 -2.50 -5.70
N SER A 133 -10.09 -3.48 -5.54
CA SER A 133 -10.51 -3.93 -4.22
C SER A 133 -9.36 -4.52 -3.42
N GLN A 134 -8.47 -5.28 -4.05
CA GLN A 134 -7.31 -5.86 -3.38
C GLN A 134 -6.28 -4.81 -3.03
N ALA A 135 -5.96 -3.90 -3.94
CA ALA A 135 -5.06 -2.78 -3.67
C ALA A 135 -5.53 -1.94 -2.46
N ARG A 136 -6.82 -1.62 -2.39
CA ARG A 136 -7.41 -0.92 -1.23
C ARG A 136 -7.24 -1.69 0.07
N LYS A 137 -7.58 -2.98 0.09
CA LYS A 137 -7.43 -3.84 1.28
C LYS A 137 -5.97 -3.98 1.71
N THR A 138 -5.05 -4.13 0.77
CA THR A 138 -3.61 -4.20 1.05
C THR A 138 -3.14 -2.90 1.69
N ARG A 139 -3.48 -1.75 1.11
CA ARG A 139 -3.14 -0.43 1.68
C ARG A 139 -3.72 -0.20 3.07
N GLU A 140 -4.94 -0.65 3.33
CA GLU A 140 -5.56 -0.60 4.67
C GLU A 140 -4.82 -1.47 5.68
N ARG A 141 -4.43 -2.68 5.29
CA ARG A 141 -3.63 -3.59 6.13
C ARG A 141 -2.26 -3.00 6.45
N GLU A 142 -1.55 -2.46 5.45
CA GLU A 142 -0.26 -1.81 5.64
C GLU A 142 -0.36 -0.61 6.59
N LYS A 143 -1.38 0.25 6.41
CA LYS A 143 -1.65 1.35 7.34
C LYS A 143 -1.90 0.85 8.76
N HIS A 144 -2.62 -0.26 8.91
CA HIS A 144 -2.89 -0.86 10.20
C HIS A 144 -1.61 -1.38 10.86
N VAL A 145 -0.79 -2.13 10.11
CA VAL A 145 0.52 -2.64 10.57
C VAL A 145 1.41 -1.49 11.00
N LYS A 146 1.60 -0.48 10.15
CA LYS A 146 2.42 0.71 10.47
C LYS A 146 1.95 1.44 11.74
N ARG A 147 0.64 1.53 11.95
CA ARG A 147 0.06 2.13 13.16
C ARG A 147 0.34 1.30 14.40
N LEU A 148 0.29 -0.04 14.31
CA LEU A 148 0.61 -0.92 15.43
C LEU A 148 2.11 -0.88 15.76
N GLU A 149 2.98 -0.93 14.75
CA GLU A 149 4.43 -0.79 14.90
C GLU A 149 4.79 0.54 15.56
N GLY A 150 4.15 1.65 15.14
CA GLY A 150 4.32 2.94 15.77
C GLY A 150 3.94 2.95 17.26
N ARG A 151 2.81 2.31 17.63
CA ARG A 151 2.42 2.17 19.05
C ARG A 151 3.42 1.33 19.85
N MET A 152 3.94 0.25 19.27
CA MET A 152 4.94 -0.59 19.92
C MET A 152 6.26 0.16 20.14
N ALA A 153 6.71 0.93 19.15
CA ALA A 153 7.91 1.76 19.27
C ALA A 153 7.77 2.77 20.42
N VAL A 154 6.63 3.49 20.49
CA VAL A 154 6.33 4.43 21.58
C VAL A 154 6.32 3.73 22.94
N MET A 155 5.66 2.57 23.06
CA MET A 155 5.62 1.82 24.32
C MET A 155 7.03 1.41 24.78
N ARG A 156 7.90 0.98 23.85
CA ARG A 156 9.29 0.63 24.18
C ARG A 156 10.07 1.84 24.69
N THR A 157 9.94 3.00 24.04
CA THR A 157 10.62 4.22 24.47
C THR A 157 10.16 4.67 25.87
N VAL A 158 8.86 4.63 26.15
CA VAL A 158 8.34 4.94 27.48
C VAL A 158 8.87 3.97 28.53
N GLN A 159 8.93 2.67 28.22
CA GLN A 159 9.46 1.68 29.16
C GLN A 159 10.97 1.88 29.41
N GLN A 160 11.76 2.20 28.38
CA GLN A 160 13.17 2.51 28.52
C GLN A 160 13.39 3.77 29.38
N ALA A 161 12.58 4.82 29.16
CA ALA A 161 12.62 6.02 29.99
C ALA A 161 12.30 5.73 31.46
N LYS A 162 11.32 4.85 31.72
CA LYS A 162 11.01 4.39 33.08
C LYS A 162 12.19 3.66 33.71
N ILE A 163 12.82 2.73 33.00
CA ILE A 163 14.00 1.99 33.48
C ILE A 163 15.13 2.96 33.85
N ILE A 164 15.44 3.94 32.98
CA ILE A 164 16.47 4.95 33.27
C ILE A 164 16.13 5.73 34.55
N LEU A 165 14.86 6.13 34.74
CA LEU A 165 14.43 6.82 35.96
C LEU A 165 14.51 5.93 37.21
N MET A 166 14.20 4.64 37.07
CA MET A 166 14.34 3.67 38.16
C MET A 166 15.81 3.50 38.55
N GLU A 167 16.72 3.35 37.58
CA GLU A 167 18.16 3.15 37.82
C GLU A 167 18.85 4.41 38.36
N THR A 168 18.54 5.58 37.78
CA THR A 168 19.23 6.84 38.13
C THR A 168 18.66 7.52 39.37
N LYS A 169 17.36 7.35 39.67
CA LYS A 169 16.69 8.02 40.80
C LYS A 169 16.14 7.06 41.85
N GLY A 170 16.28 5.75 41.67
CA GLY A 170 15.78 4.75 42.63
C GLY A 170 14.25 4.72 42.73
N LEU A 171 13.54 5.19 41.70
CA LEU A 171 12.07 5.24 41.71
C LEU A 171 11.46 3.85 41.52
N SER A 172 10.26 3.65 42.06
CA SER A 172 9.44 2.51 41.66
C SER A 172 8.95 2.68 40.21
N GLU A 173 8.49 1.59 39.58
CA GLU A 173 7.98 1.66 38.21
C GLU A 173 6.78 2.62 38.07
N ILE A 174 5.93 2.67 39.11
CA ILE A 174 4.75 3.54 39.17
C ILE A 174 5.19 5.01 39.29
N ASP A 175 6.16 5.29 40.18
CA ASP A 175 6.65 6.65 40.40
C ASP A 175 7.43 7.17 39.19
N ALA A 176 8.17 6.30 38.50
CA ALA A 176 8.86 6.64 37.26
C ALA A 176 7.86 7.06 36.16
N TYR A 177 6.75 6.33 36.02
CA TYR A 177 5.70 6.71 35.06
C TYR A 177 5.01 8.03 35.46
N ASN A 178 4.69 8.21 36.74
CA ASN A 178 4.10 9.46 37.24
C ASN A 178 5.03 10.65 36.97
N ALA A 179 6.33 10.51 37.23
CA ALA A 179 7.32 11.55 36.93
C ALA A 179 7.36 11.93 35.44
N LEU A 180 7.32 10.94 34.53
CA LEU A 180 7.23 11.20 33.09
C LEU A 180 5.93 11.93 32.73
N ARG A 181 4.80 11.50 33.30
CA ARG A 181 3.49 12.11 33.06
C ARG A 181 3.43 13.55 33.56
N ASP A 182 3.92 13.81 34.76
CA ASP A 182 3.88 15.14 35.37
C ASP A 182 4.76 16.11 34.58
N GLN A 183 5.93 15.64 34.11
CA GLN A 183 6.80 16.42 33.23
C GLN A 183 6.15 16.70 31.87
N ALA A 184 5.42 15.73 31.32
CA ALA A 184 4.67 15.90 30.08
C ALA A 184 3.54 16.92 30.22
N MET A 185 2.81 16.88 31.33
CA MET A 185 1.77 17.86 31.65
C MET A 185 2.35 19.27 31.82
N ALA A 186 3.46 19.42 32.54
CA ALA A 186 4.13 20.70 32.74
C ALA A 186 4.57 21.32 31.40
N LYS A 187 5.05 20.50 30.46
CA LYS A 187 5.46 20.94 29.13
C LYS A 187 4.35 20.97 28.08
N ARG A 188 3.14 20.48 28.40
CA ARG A 188 2.01 20.31 27.47
C ARG A 188 2.37 19.50 26.23
N GLU A 189 3.21 18.49 26.41
CA GLU A 189 3.65 17.56 25.38
C GLU A 189 3.14 16.15 25.70
N PRO A 190 3.00 15.25 24.71
CA PRO A 190 2.67 13.86 24.99
C PRO A 190 3.82 13.19 25.77
N VAL A 191 3.47 12.25 26.66
CA VAL A 191 4.43 11.49 27.49
C VAL A 191 5.53 10.85 26.63
N GLU A 192 5.17 10.42 25.43
CA GLU A 192 6.03 9.87 24.38
C GLU A 192 7.24 10.78 24.08
N LYS A 193 6.98 12.08 23.89
CA LYS A 193 8.02 13.09 23.57
C LYS A 193 8.99 13.29 24.72
N ILE A 194 8.48 13.29 25.95
CA ILE A 194 9.32 13.42 27.16
C ILE A 194 10.20 12.18 27.33
N ALA A 195 9.62 10.99 27.13
CA ALA A 195 10.36 9.74 27.18
C ALA A 195 11.47 9.69 26.12
N GLU A 196 11.16 10.06 24.87
CA GLU A 196 12.16 10.16 23.80
C GLU A 196 13.30 11.11 24.15
N ALA A 197 12.98 12.30 24.68
CA ALA A 197 13.99 13.29 25.05
C ALA A 197 14.90 12.77 26.19
N LEU A 198 14.32 12.08 27.17
CA LEU A 198 15.06 11.50 28.28
C LEU A 198 15.99 10.38 27.83
N VAL A 199 15.49 9.46 27.00
CA VAL A 199 16.29 8.35 26.45
C VAL A 199 17.47 8.88 25.63
N LYS A 200 17.22 9.82 24.69
CA LYS A 200 18.27 10.43 23.88
C LYS A 200 19.32 11.15 24.72
N ALA A 201 18.89 11.91 25.72
CA ALA A 201 19.82 12.59 26.62
C ALA A 201 20.70 11.58 27.36
N HIS A 202 20.12 10.50 27.88
CA HIS A 202 20.86 9.47 28.60
C HIS A 202 21.87 8.73 27.70
N GLU A 203 21.49 8.38 26.46
CA GLU A 203 22.38 7.76 25.48
C GLU A 203 23.60 8.66 25.17
N LEU A 204 23.38 9.97 24.99
CA LEU A 204 24.46 10.93 24.78
C LEU A 204 25.41 11.03 25.97
N PHE A 205 24.89 11.02 27.21
CA PHE A 205 25.72 11.05 28.40
C PHE A 205 26.56 9.78 28.56
N GLN A 206 26.02 8.61 28.21
CA GLN A 206 26.79 7.35 28.26
C GLN A 206 27.91 7.32 27.22
N GLN A 207 27.64 7.81 25.99
CA GLN A 207 28.65 7.88 24.92
C GLN A 207 29.78 8.86 25.24
N ALA A 208 29.50 9.95 25.94
CA ALA A 208 30.51 10.93 26.33
C ALA A 208 31.42 10.47 27.49
N CYS A 209 30.97 9.48 28.28
CA CYS A 209 31.72 8.92 29.41
C CYS A 209 32.44 7.61 29.06
N SER A 210 32.33 7.12 27.83
CA SER A 210 33.00 5.93 27.29
C SER A 210 34.23 6.32 26.47
#